data_AF-X1E2B8-F1
#
_entry.id   AF-X1E2B8-F1
#
_cell.length_a   1.000
_cell.length_b   1.000
_cell.length_c   1.000
_cell.angle_alpha   90.00
_cell.angle_beta   90.00
_cell.angle_gamma   90.00
#
_symmetry.space_group_name_H-M   'P 1'
#
loop_
_entity.id
_entity.type
_entity.pdbx_description
1 polymer ?
#
loop_
_entity_poly.entity_id
_entity_poly.type
_entity_poly.pdbx_seq_one_letter_code
_entity_poly.pdbx_strand_id
1 'polypeptide(L)' 'MKAEVVVRQAEPMKFERVGNLVYELLAEIYPDGGYKRDVFVETARVLLTGNQGVWSFLATTRDDRDVGVVTINECAAISS' A
#
# COMPACT_ATOMS: atom_id res chain seq x y z
N MET A 1 14.07 10.04 -21.14
CA MET A 1 13.18 8.88 -21.36
C MET A 1 12.21 8.84 -20.19
N LYS A 2 10.88 8.93 -20.41
CA LYS A 2 9.91 8.87 -19.30
C LYS A 2 9.84 7.43 -18.78
N ALA A 3 9.90 7.25 -17.46
CA ALA A 3 9.72 5.93 -16.85
C ALA A 3 8.27 5.50 -17.05
N GLU A 4 8.08 4.32 -17.65
CA GLU A 4 6.78 3.68 -17.74
C GLU A 4 6.44 3.04 -16.39
N VAL A 5 5.24 3.32 -15.89
CA VAL A 5 4.72 2.83 -14.61
C VAL A 5 3.46 2.02 -14.88
N VAL A 6 3.42 0.80 -14.35
CA VAL A 6 2.25 -0.08 -14.43
C VAL A 6 1.64 -0.20 -13.05
N VAL A 7 0.34 0.06 -12.94
CA VAL A 7 -0.39 -0.10 -11.68
C VAL A 7 -1.06 -1.47 -11.67
N ARG A 8 -0.81 -2.26 -10.63
CA ARG A 8 -1.42 -3.58 -10.43
C ARG A 8 -1.92 -3.73 -9.01
N GLN A 9 -2.99 -4.50 -8.82
CA GLN A 9 -3.41 -4.89 -7.48
C GLN A 9 -2.28 -5.69 -6.82
N ALA A 10 -1.98 -5.35 -5.57
CA ALA A 10 -0.95 -6.02 -4.78
C ALA A 10 -1.40 -7.45 -4.44
N GLU A 11 -0.52 -8.41 -4.70
CA GLU A 11 -0.71 -9.78 -4.26
C GLU A 11 -0.49 -9.90 -2.75
N PRO A 12 -1.08 -10.90 -2.08
CA PRO A 12 -0.92 -11.08 -0.63
C PRO A 12 0.54 -11.11 -0.16
N MET A 13 1.45 -11.67 -0.97
CA MET A 13 2.89 -11.75 -0.66
C MET A 13 3.62 -10.40 -0.69
N LYS A 14 3.01 -9.33 -1.23
CA LYS A 14 3.59 -7.98 -1.28
C LYS A 14 3.30 -7.15 -0.02
N PHE A 15 2.77 -7.77 1.04
CA PHE A 15 2.39 -7.07 2.28
C PHE A 15 3.51 -6.22 2.89
N GLU A 16 4.76 -6.70 2.88
CA GLU A 16 5.90 -5.92 3.38
C GLU A 16 6.10 -4.65 2.58
N ARG A 17 5.98 -4.73 1.25
CA ARG A 17 6.20 -3.56 0.40
C ARG A 17 5.10 -2.52 0.58
N VAL A 18 3.85 -2.96 0.65
CA VAL A 18 2.70 -2.09 0.94
C VAL A 18 2.87 -1.40 2.30
N GLY A 19 3.17 -2.17 3.36
CA GLY A 19 3.37 -1.63 4.70
C GLY A 19 4.51 -0.60 4.75
N ASN A 20 5.62 -0.88 4.08
CA ASN A 20 6.77 0.05 4.03
C ASN A 20 6.43 1.36 3.31
N LEU A 21 5.78 1.29 2.15
CA LEU A 21 5.41 2.50 1.40
C LEU A 21 4.42 3.38 2.17
N VAL A 22 3.46 2.78 2.87
CA VAL A 22 2.51 3.53 3.72
C VAL A 22 3.23 4.14 4.93
N TYR A 23 4.13 3.40 5.57
CA TYR A 23 4.95 3.92 6.66
C TYR A 23 5.83 5.09 6.21
N GLU A 24 6.55 4.94 5.10
CA GLU A 24 7.41 5.97 4.50
C GLU A 24 6.60 7.24 4.22
N LEU A 25 5.40 7.09 3.63
CA LEU A 25 4.50 8.22 3.37
C LEU A 25 4.09 8.95 4.65
N LEU A 26 3.64 8.23 5.69
CA LEU A 26 3.20 8.86 6.94
C LEU A 26 4.37 9.46 7.73
N ALA A 27 5.54 8.83 7.70
CA ALA A 27 6.75 9.37 8.32
C ALA A 27 7.22 10.66 7.62
N GLU A 28 7.01 10.79 6.31
CA GLU A 28 7.29 12.02 5.57
C GLU A 28 6.30 13.13 5.92
N ILE A 29 5.00 12.82 5.96
CA ILE A 29 3.94 13.81 6.25
C ILE A 29 3.97 14.24 7.72
N TYR A 30 4.25 13.32 8.64
CA TYR A 30 4.26 13.55 10.08
C TYR A 30 5.52 12.97 10.75
N PRO A 31 6.67 13.66 10.66
CA PRO A 31 7.95 13.16 11.17
C PRO A 31 7.95 12.81 12.67
N ASP A 32 7.17 13.52 13.48
CA ASP A 32 7.09 13.32 14.94
C ASP A 32 5.96 12.35 15.36
N GLY A 33 5.38 11.61 14.42
CA GLY A 33 4.21 10.75 14.67
C GLY A 33 4.45 9.48 15.49
N GLY A 34 5.71 9.18 15.84
CA GLY A 34 6.06 8.00 16.66
C GLY A 34 5.70 6.64 16.03
N TYR A 35 5.57 6.61 14.70
CA TYR A 35 5.15 5.44 13.95
C TYR A 35 6.15 4.30 14.04
N LYS A 36 5.66 3.08 14.25
CA LYS A 36 6.48 1.86 14.23
C LYS A 36 6.26 1.13 12.92
N ARG A 37 7.29 1.05 12.09
CA ARG A 37 7.28 0.36 10.78
C ARG A 37 6.60 -1.02 10.84
N ASP A 38 6.92 -1.83 11.85
CA ASP A 38 6.41 -3.20 11.96
C ASP A 38 4.89 -3.26 12.12
N VAL A 39 4.26 -2.23 12.71
CA VAL A 39 2.79 -2.14 12.82
C VAL A 39 2.17 -1.99 11.43
N PHE A 40 2.79 -1.23 10.53
CA PHE A 40 2.29 -1.06 9.16
C PHE A 40 2.47 -2.32 8.32
N VAL A 41 3.61 -3.00 8.46
CA VAL A 41 3.86 -4.27 7.77
C VAL A 41 2.86 -5.34 8.22
N GLU A 42 2.65 -5.46 9.54
CA GLU A 42 1.70 -6.43 10.08
C GLU A 42 0.24 -6.09 9.71
N THR A 43 -0.12 -4.81 9.72
CA THR A 43 -1.44 -4.35 9.28
C THR A 43 -1.66 -4.66 7.79
N ALA A 44 -0.67 -4.37 6.94
CA ALA A 44 -0.72 -4.72 5.53
C ALA A 44 -0.87 -6.24 5.32
N ARG A 45 -0.18 -7.06 6.11
CA ARG A 45 -0.31 -8.52 6.07
C ARG A 45 -1.74 -8.95 6.32
N VAL A 46 -2.36 -8.43 7.38
CA VAL A 46 -3.76 -8.73 7.73
C VAL A 46 -4.72 -8.27 6.63
N LEU A 47 -4.55 -7.05 6.11
CA LEU A 47 -5.47 -6.46 5.12
C LEU A 47 -5.38 -7.14 3.75
N LEU A 48 -4.18 -7.53 3.31
CA LEU A 48 -3.99 -8.15 1.99
C LEU A 48 -4.30 -9.66 1.98
N THR A 49 -4.20 -10.32 3.13
CA THR A 49 -4.54 -11.76 3.25
C THR A 49 -5.97 -11.99 3.71
N GLY A 50 -6.58 -11.01 4.37
CA GLY A 50 -7.96 -11.06 4.82
C GLY A 50 -8.95 -10.59 3.75
N ASN A 51 -10.18 -11.08 3.83
CA ASN A 51 -11.30 -10.53 3.04
C ASN A 51 -11.94 -9.35 3.79
N GLN A 52 -11.14 -8.31 4.05
CA GLN A 52 -11.53 -7.13 4.85
C GLN A 52 -12.13 -6.00 3.99
N GLY A 53 -12.40 -6.26 2.71
CA GLY A 53 -12.83 -5.23 1.77
C GLY A 53 -11.75 -4.15 1.56
N VAL A 54 -10.47 -4.45 1.73
CA VAL A 54 -9.39 -3.47 1.49
C VAL A 54 -8.51 -3.98 0.36
N TRP A 55 -8.29 -3.12 -0.63
CA TRP A 55 -7.43 -3.38 -1.77
C TRP A 55 -6.26 -2.41 -1.77
N SER A 56 -5.07 -2.93 -2.06
CA SER A 56 -3.90 -2.09 -2.32
C SER A 56 -3.44 -2.29 -3.75
N PHE A 57 -3.01 -1.21 -4.38
CA PHE A 57 -2.45 -1.19 -5.73
C PHE A 57 -1.04 -0.65 -5.66
N LEU A 58 -0.09 -1.35 -6.31
CA LEU A 58 1.29 -0.93 -6.40
C LEU A 58 1.55 -0.34 -7.78
N ALA A 59 2.24 0.79 -7.79
CA ALA A 59 2.81 1.38 -8.98
C ALA A 59 4.22 0.80 -9.17
N THR A 60 4.41 -0.03 -10.19
CA THR A 60 5.68 -0.71 -10.45
C THR A 60 6.29 -0.18 -11.74
N THR A 61 7.57 0.18 -11.69
CA THR A 61 8.35 0.57 -12.87
C THR A 61 8.74 -0.66 -13.69
N ARG A 62 9.19 -0.45 -14.94
CA ARG A 62 9.60 -1.55 -15.83
C ARG A 62 10.76 -2.41 -15.30
N ASP A 63 11.58 -1.87 -14.40
CA ASP A 63 12.66 -2.58 -13.71
C ASP A 63 12.21 -3.24 -12.39
N ASP A 64 10.91 -3.50 -12.26
CA ASP A 64 10.28 -4.23 -11.15
C ASP A 64 10.45 -3.56 -9.77
N ARG A 65 10.58 -2.23 -9.77
CA ARG A 65 10.60 -1.44 -8.52
C ARG A 65 9.21 -0.89 -8.23
N ASP A 66 8.68 -1.26 -7.08
CA ASP A 66 7.44 -0.70 -6.56
C ASP A 66 7.73 0.72 -6.04
N VAL A 67 7.19 1.76 -6.66
CA VAL A 67 7.48 3.19 -6.39
C VAL A 67 6.32 3.95 -5.76
N GLY A 68 5.16 3.32 -5.60
CA GLY A 68 4.00 3.95 -5.00
C GLY A 68 2.95 2.93 -4.60
N VAL A 69 2.05 3.35 -3.71
CA VAL A 69 0.94 2.54 -3.22
C VAL A 69 -0.32 3.38 -3.15
N VAL A 70 -1.45 2.79 -3.52
CA VAL A 70 -2.79 3.33 -3.29
C VAL A 70 -3.59 2.26 -2.56
N THR A 71 -4.14 2.59 -1.39
CA THR A 71 -4.99 1.70 -0.61
C THR A 71 -6.43 2.23 -0.64
N ILE A 72 -7.39 1.36 -0.94
CA ILE A 72 -8.82 1.66 -1.04
C ILE A 72 -9.55 0.67 -0.14
N ASN A 73 -10.48 1.15 0.67
CA ASN A 73 -11.37 0.30 1.45
C ASN A 73 -12.80 0.29 0.87
N GLU A 74 -13.51 -0.79 1.13
CA GLU A 74 -14.92 -1.02 0.86
C GLU A 74 -15.71 -0.19 1.89
N CYS A 75 -15.70 1.14 1.72
CA CYS A 75 -16.56 2.02 2.50
C CYS A 75 -17.44 2.85 1.57
N ALA A 76 -18.74 2.54 1.68
CA ALA A 76 -19.89 3.15 1.04
C ALA A 76 -19.85 3.11 -0.50
N ALA A 77 -20.28 1.97 -1.04
CA ALA A 77 -21.00 1.96 -2.30
C ALA A 77 -21.96 3.17 -2.31
N ILE A 78 -21.92 3.92 -3.41
CA ILE A 78 -22.96 4.85 -3.83
C ILE A 78 -24.29 4.25 -3.38
N SER A 79 -24.92 4.89 -2.39
CA SER A 79 -26.21 4.47 -1.86
C SER A 79 -27.15 4.27 -3.05
N SER A 80 -27.61 3.03 -3.23
CA SER A 80 -28.64 2.65 -4.22
C SER A 80 -29.91 3.47 -4.04
#